data_AF-A0A947L7T5-F1
#
_entry.id   AF-A0A947L7T5-F1
#
_cell.length_a   1.000
_cell.length_b   1.000
_cell.length_c   1.000
_cell.angle_alpha   90.00
_cell.angle_beta   90.00
_cell.angle_gamma   90.00
#
_symmetry.space_group_name_H-M   'P 1'
#
loop_
_entity.id
_entity.type
_entity.pdbx_description
1 polymer ?
#
loop_
_entity_poly.entity_id
_entity_poly.type
_entity_poly.pdbx_seq_one_letter_code
_entity_poly.pdbx_strand_id
1 'polypeptide(L)'
;MNNPNSGPPYEWILFLDLDGVLHPEGVGAELEFCHLDIFEQVMREFPQVQIVVSSSCRLGESIEDLRSHFSIDIQDRIVGITPRLPEFDSMRGQRQRECEAWVSEHRPQARWLALDDRAQYFDAGCQRLVLILHVHDSGAGLEGAYVETLRQKIAEMLELVVIDPAAMVLARSVTRCSHVLGLDTNTLADVLGLDPNFIEDMQRGVAGLDPSGRHGELANTLIRCVIALHSLVGGNTEMMTAWLNSFNSGVKAVPIELMRQNRGLKKVAEYLESLLQTGS
;
A
#
# COMPACT_ATOMS: atom_id res chain seq x y z
N MET A 1 15.73 -22.18 -2.95
CA MET A 1 15.19 -21.60 -4.19
C MET A 1 14.40 -20.37 -3.77
N ASN A 2 15.00 -19.19 -3.97
CA ASN A 2 14.39 -17.91 -3.63
C ASN A 2 13.31 -17.62 -4.68
N ASN A 3 12.10 -17.31 -4.24
CA ASN A 3 11.00 -16.95 -5.12
C ASN A 3 11.23 -15.51 -5.59
N PRO A 4 11.43 -15.23 -6.89
CA PRO A 4 11.85 -13.90 -7.37
C PRO A 4 10.69 -12.90 -7.47
N ASN A 5 9.54 -13.17 -6.85
CA ASN A 5 8.30 -12.42 -7.09
C ASN A 5 7.74 -11.68 -5.85
N SER A 6 8.59 -11.30 -4.90
CA SER A 6 8.21 -10.34 -3.86
C SER A 6 8.42 -8.90 -4.35
N GLY A 7 7.83 -8.57 -5.50
CA GLY A 7 7.61 -7.17 -5.85
C GLY A 7 6.59 -6.56 -4.89
N PRO A 8 6.55 -5.22 -4.73
CA PRO A 8 5.54 -4.60 -3.90
C PRO A 8 4.13 -5.05 -4.34
N PRO A 9 3.19 -5.27 -3.41
CA PRO A 9 1.85 -5.81 -3.73
C PRO A 9 1.01 -4.90 -4.64
N TYR A 10 1.50 -3.69 -4.93
CA TYR A 10 0.87 -2.70 -5.81
C TYR A 10 1.92 -2.09 -6.74
N GLU A 11 1.57 -1.95 -8.02
CA GLU A 11 2.32 -1.13 -8.96
C GLU A 11 1.96 0.35 -8.79
N TRP A 12 2.95 1.22 -8.98
CA TRP A 12 2.82 2.66 -8.76
C TRP A 12 2.91 3.41 -10.08
N ILE A 13 1.87 4.18 -10.40
CA ILE A 13 1.79 4.95 -11.64
C ILE A 13 1.75 6.45 -11.33
N LEU A 14 2.65 7.21 -11.96
CA LEU A 14 2.52 8.66 -12.07
C LEU A 14 2.02 8.99 -13.48
N PHE A 15 0.82 9.56 -13.57
CA PHE A 15 0.32 10.17 -14.79
C PHE A 15 0.95 11.55 -14.96
N LEU A 16 1.62 11.78 -16.07
CA LEU A 16 2.42 12.97 -16.31
C LEU A 16 1.82 13.80 -17.44
N ASP A 17 1.39 15.03 -17.14
CA ASP A 17 1.25 16.05 -18.17
C ASP A 17 2.63 16.64 -18.53
N LEU A 18 2.79 17.13 -19.76
CA LEU A 18 4.03 17.69 -20.27
C LEU A 18 3.93 19.21 -20.35
N ASP A 19 2.99 19.72 -21.13
CA ASP A 19 2.72 21.16 -21.23
C ASP A 19 2.24 21.72 -19.90
N GLY A 20 2.75 22.88 -19.50
CA GLY A 20 2.45 23.49 -18.20
C GLY A 20 3.17 22.86 -17.00
N VAL A 21 3.69 21.63 -17.13
CA VAL A 21 4.43 20.90 -16.08
C VAL A 21 5.93 20.89 -16.36
N LEU A 22 6.36 20.31 -17.49
CA LEU A 22 7.77 20.21 -17.86
C LEU A 22 8.30 21.44 -18.59
N HIS A 23 7.40 22.28 -19.07
CA HIS A 23 7.66 23.59 -19.66
C HIS A 23 6.39 24.45 -19.64
N PRO A 24 6.47 25.78 -19.71
CA PRO A 24 5.29 26.63 -19.83
C PRO A 24 4.52 26.38 -21.14
N GLU A 25 3.18 26.51 -21.12
CA GLU A 25 2.37 26.34 -22.34
C GLU A 25 2.69 27.43 -23.38
N GLY A 26 2.83 27.04 -24.66
CA GLY A 26 3.03 27.98 -25.77
C GLY A 26 4.45 28.57 -25.88
N VAL A 27 5.45 27.93 -25.28
CA VAL A 27 6.86 28.35 -25.41
C VAL A 27 7.48 27.97 -26.74
N GLY A 28 8.54 28.69 -27.12
CA GLY A 28 9.43 28.29 -28.22
C GLY A 28 10.35 27.13 -27.82
N ALA A 29 11.01 26.53 -28.81
CA ALA A 29 11.89 25.36 -28.66
C ALA A 29 13.02 25.57 -27.63
N GLU A 30 13.38 26.81 -27.32
CA GLU A 30 14.40 27.17 -26.33
C GLU A 30 14.01 26.90 -24.86
N LEU A 31 12.71 26.80 -24.55
CA LEU A 31 12.21 26.53 -23.20
C LEU A 31 11.45 25.20 -23.10
N GLU A 32 11.40 24.45 -24.20
CA GLU A 32 10.82 23.11 -24.23
C GLU A 32 11.54 22.20 -23.24
N PHE A 33 10.79 21.47 -22.40
CA PHE A 33 11.33 20.58 -21.37
C PHE A 33 12.32 21.22 -20.36
N CYS A 34 12.23 22.54 -20.10
CA CYS A 34 13.16 23.22 -19.18
C CYS A 34 13.12 22.72 -17.73
N HIS A 35 12.06 22.01 -17.32
CA HIS A 35 11.93 21.37 -16.00
C HIS A 35 12.15 19.85 -16.02
N LEU A 36 12.53 19.27 -17.16
CA LEU A 36 12.72 17.83 -17.29
C LEU A 36 13.81 17.30 -16.34
N ASP A 37 14.97 17.97 -16.26
CA ASP A 37 16.04 17.56 -15.34
C ASP A 37 15.59 17.48 -13.88
N ILE A 38 14.73 18.42 -13.46
CA ILE A 38 14.15 18.45 -12.10
C ILE A 38 13.20 17.28 -11.91
N PHE A 39 12.31 17.04 -12.87
CA PHE A 39 11.39 15.91 -12.85
C PHE A 39 12.15 14.58 -12.75
N GLU A 40 13.15 14.36 -13.60
CA GLU A 40 13.91 13.11 -13.60
C GLU A 40 14.68 12.89 -12.30
N GLN A 41 15.22 13.95 -11.69
CA GLN A 41 15.85 13.86 -10.37
C GLN A 41 14.87 13.36 -9.30
N VAL A 42 13.65 13.91 -9.25
CA VAL A 42 12.61 13.42 -8.33
C VAL A 42 12.27 11.96 -8.64
N MET A 43 12.08 11.60 -9.91
CA MET A 43 11.74 10.22 -10.26
C MET A 43 12.85 9.23 -9.89
N ARG A 44 14.13 9.63 -9.97
CA ARG A 44 15.27 8.80 -9.53
C ARG A 44 15.29 8.55 -8.02
N GLU A 45 14.70 9.43 -7.20
CA GLU A 45 14.51 9.19 -5.76
C GLU A 45 13.46 8.10 -5.50
N PHE A 46 12.55 7.86 -6.44
CA PHE A 46 11.46 6.88 -6.33
C PHE A 46 11.48 5.87 -7.49
N PRO A 47 12.52 5.00 -7.60
CA PRO A 47 12.73 4.13 -8.76
C PRO A 47 11.58 3.12 -9.02
N GLN A 48 10.76 2.83 -8.01
CA GLN A 48 9.60 1.95 -8.10
C GLN A 48 8.38 2.56 -8.81
N VAL A 49 8.38 3.87 -9.06
CA VAL A 49 7.25 4.55 -9.72
C VAL A 49 7.41 4.48 -11.24
N GLN A 50 6.43 3.90 -11.91
CA GLN A 50 6.31 3.91 -13.36
C GLN A 50 5.52 5.14 -13.84
N ILE A 51 5.69 5.53 -15.09
CA ILE A 51 5.16 6.76 -15.66
C ILE A 51 4.19 6.41 -16.80
N VAL A 52 3.07 7.11 -16.85
CA VAL A 52 2.17 7.08 -18.01
C VAL A 52 1.97 8.51 -18.48
N VAL A 53 2.21 8.78 -19.77
CA VAL A 53 2.02 10.13 -20.29
C VAL A 53 0.52 10.40 -20.45
N SER A 54 0.06 11.44 -19.79
CA SER A 54 -1.32 11.91 -19.80
C SER A 54 -1.35 13.35 -20.30
N SER A 55 -0.77 13.61 -21.48
CA SER A 55 -0.64 14.96 -22.07
C SER A 55 -1.29 15.07 -23.45
N SER A 56 -1.64 16.29 -23.90
CA SER A 56 -2.22 16.52 -25.23
C SER A 56 -1.33 16.04 -26.38
N CYS A 57 -0.01 16.07 -26.21
CA CYS A 57 0.99 15.54 -27.15
C CYS A 57 0.70 14.11 -27.64
N ARG A 58 0.16 13.24 -26.76
CA ARG A 58 -0.20 11.83 -27.07
C ARG A 58 -1.18 11.66 -28.24
N LEU A 59 -1.89 12.72 -28.65
CA LEU A 59 -2.84 12.68 -29.76
C LEU A 59 -2.18 12.76 -31.13
N GLY A 60 -0.94 13.26 -31.18
CA GLY A 60 -0.16 13.42 -32.41
C GLY A 60 1.17 12.66 -32.40
N GLU A 61 1.67 12.27 -31.23
CA GLU A 61 2.98 11.64 -31.04
C GLU A 61 2.85 10.18 -30.58
N SER A 62 3.77 9.33 -31.06
CA SER A 62 3.86 7.95 -30.58
C SER A 62 4.46 7.88 -29.16
N ILE A 63 4.25 6.76 -28.46
CA ILE A 63 4.90 6.56 -27.16
C ILE A 63 6.43 6.52 -27.29
N GLU A 64 6.95 6.03 -28.42
CA GLU A 64 8.38 6.02 -28.71
C GLU A 64 8.93 7.44 -28.87
N ASP A 65 8.22 8.31 -29.59
CA ASP A 65 8.61 9.72 -29.75
C ASP A 65 8.60 10.43 -28.38
N LEU A 66 7.51 10.27 -27.61
CA LEU A 66 7.38 10.84 -26.28
C LEU A 66 8.47 10.35 -25.32
N ARG A 67 8.83 9.06 -25.37
CA ARG A 67 9.94 8.51 -24.58
C ARG A 67 11.28 9.14 -24.96
N SER A 68 11.51 9.44 -26.23
CA SER A 68 12.81 9.90 -26.72
C SER A 68 13.29 11.21 -26.08
N HIS A 69 12.39 12.00 -25.50
CA HIS A 69 12.71 13.22 -24.76
C HIS A 69 13.40 12.97 -23.42
N PHE A 70 13.21 11.79 -22.81
CA PHE A 70 13.69 11.46 -21.46
C PHE A 70 15.05 10.77 -21.49
N SER A 71 15.79 10.84 -20.39
CA SER A 71 17.00 10.03 -20.15
C SER A 71 16.67 8.54 -20.18
N ILE A 72 17.62 7.71 -20.65
CA ILE A 72 17.45 6.26 -20.84
C ILE A 72 16.81 5.57 -19.61
N ASP A 73 17.25 5.92 -18.40
CA ASP A 73 16.75 5.31 -17.16
C ASP A 73 15.28 5.65 -16.87
N ILE A 74 14.79 6.78 -17.39
CA ILE A 74 13.40 7.21 -17.30
C ILE A 74 12.58 6.68 -18.48
N GLN A 75 13.16 6.54 -19.68
CA GLN A 75 12.48 5.95 -20.84
C GLN A 75 11.91 4.56 -20.52
N ASP A 76 12.71 3.71 -19.87
CA ASP A 76 12.34 2.36 -19.46
C ASP A 76 11.17 2.34 -18.46
N ARG A 77 10.94 3.45 -17.76
CA ARG A 77 9.89 3.60 -16.74
C ARG A 77 8.60 4.20 -17.29
N ILE A 78 8.61 4.78 -18.49
CA ILE A 78 7.40 5.22 -19.17
C ILE A 78 6.75 3.98 -19.76
N VAL A 79 5.64 3.53 -19.18
CA VAL A 79 4.99 2.24 -19.51
C VAL A 79 3.76 2.37 -20.39
N GLY A 80 3.30 3.60 -20.66
CA GLY A 80 2.10 3.83 -21.47
C GLY A 80 1.80 5.29 -21.74
N ILE A 81 0.71 5.49 -22.49
CA ILE A 81 0.02 6.77 -22.67
C ILE A 81 -1.47 6.58 -22.38
N THR A 82 -2.16 7.61 -21.89
CA THR A 82 -3.61 7.51 -21.63
C THR A 82 -4.42 7.42 -22.93
N PRO A 83 -5.58 6.71 -22.93
CA PRO A 83 -6.51 6.77 -24.06
C PRO A 83 -7.15 8.15 -24.17
N ARG A 84 -7.67 8.50 -25.35
CA ARG A 84 -8.61 9.62 -25.52
C ARG A 84 -10.04 9.10 -25.35
N LEU A 85 -10.83 9.80 -24.55
CA LEU A 85 -12.25 9.49 -24.34
C LEU A 85 -13.12 10.68 -24.80
N PRO A 86 -13.49 10.75 -26.11
CA PRO A 86 -14.13 11.93 -26.70
C PRO A 86 -15.44 12.35 -26.02
N GLU A 87 -16.15 11.40 -25.42
CA GLU A 87 -17.39 11.65 -24.69
C GLU A 87 -17.18 12.52 -23.43
N PHE A 88 -15.94 12.67 -22.94
CA PHE A 88 -15.59 13.52 -21.80
C PHE A 88 -14.85 14.81 -22.15
N ASP A 89 -14.53 15.08 -23.42
CA ASP A 89 -13.68 16.22 -23.88
C ASP A 89 -14.14 17.62 -23.42
N SER A 90 -15.40 17.77 -22.97
CA SER A 90 -15.96 19.04 -22.48
C SER A 90 -16.41 18.98 -21.02
N MET A 91 -16.10 17.89 -20.32
CA MET A 91 -16.50 17.66 -18.94
C MET A 91 -15.34 17.93 -17.99
N ARG A 92 -15.65 18.50 -16.82
CA ARG A 92 -14.72 18.49 -15.69
C ARG A 92 -14.34 17.04 -15.40
N GLY A 93 -13.07 16.79 -15.10
CA GLY A 93 -12.59 15.44 -14.80
C GLY A 93 -12.21 14.61 -16.02
N GLN A 94 -12.16 15.20 -17.23
CA GLN A 94 -11.85 14.44 -18.45
C GLN A 94 -10.55 13.63 -18.34
N ARG A 95 -9.43 14.24 -17.88
CA ARG A 95 -8.13 13.55 -17.77
C ARG A 95 -8.17 12.50 -16.68
N GLN A 96 -8.85 12.80 -15.57
CA GLN A 96 -9.06 11.80 -14.54
C GLN A 96 -9.73 10.54 -15.11
N ARG A 97 -10.71 10.66 -16.02
CA ARG A 97 -11.37 9.48 -16.62
C ARG A 97 -10.43 8.74 -17.56
N GLU A 98 -9.60 9.45 -18.32
CA GLU A 98 -8.55 8.83 -19.15
C GLU A 98 -7.55 8.04 -18.29
N CYS A 99 -7.08 8.61 -17.18
CA CYS A 99 -6.20 7.93 -16.22
C CYS A 99 -6.88 6.70 -15.61
N GLU A 100 -8.13 6.85 -15.14
CA GLU A 100 -8.91 5.75 -14.56
C GLU A 100 -9.18 4.62 -15.56
N ALA A 101 -9.45 4.95 -16.82
CA ALA A 101 -9.61 3.99 -17.90
C ALA A 101 -8.30 3.22 -18.14
N TRP A 102 -7.16 3.93 -18.22
CA TRP A 102 -5.86 3.28 -18.40
C TRP A 102 -5.55 2.31 -17.26
N VAL A 103 -5.75 2.74 -16.00
CA VAL A 103 -5.54 1.89 -14.81
C VAL A 103 -6.46 0.68 -14.85
N SER A 104 -7.75 0.86 -15.13
CA SER A 104 -8.71 -0.24 -15.17
C SER A 104 -8.39 -1.28 -16.24
N GLU A 105 -7.82 -0.87 -17.38
CA GLU A 105 -7.48 -1.76 -18.48
C GLU A 105 -6.14 -2.47 -18.26
N HIS A 106 -5.12 -1.72 -17.82
CA HIS A 106 -3.74 -2.20 -17.81
C HIS A 106 -3.27 -2.67 -16.45
N ARG A 107 -3.69 -1.99 -15.37
CA ARG A 107 -3.19 -2.17 -14.01
C ARG A 107 -4.27 -1.96 -12.94
N PRO A 108 -5.30 -2.83 -12.84
CA PRO A 108 -6.47 -2.58 -11.99
C PRO A 108 -6.19 -2.40 -10.50
N GLN A 109 -5.04 -2.88 -10.03
CA GLN A 109 -4.59 -2.78 -8.64
C GLN A 109 -3.56 -1.67 -8.42
N ALA A 110 -3.13 -0.99 -9.49
CA ALA A 110 -2.16 0.08 -9.35
C ALA A 110 -2.75 1.26 -8.60
N ARG A 111 -1.93 1.84 -7.76
CA ARG A 111 -2.20 3.14 -7.16
C ARG A 111 -1.56 4.21 -8.01
N TRP A 112 -2.17 5.39 -8.06
CA TRP A 112 -1.71 6.42 -8.97
C TRP A 112 -1.90 7.84 -8.45
N LEU A 113 -1.00 8.71 -8.92
CA LEU A 113 -1.09 10.17 -8.86
C LEU A 113 -1.05 10.74 -10.27
N ALA A 114 -1.61 11.93 -10.45
CA ALA A 114 -1.42 12.73 -11.66
C ALA A 114 -0.68 14.01 -11.31
N LEU A 115 0.32 14.35 -12.12
CA LEU A 115 1.03 15.62 -12.10
C LEU A 115 0.57 16.41 -13.32
N ASP A 116 -0.22 17.46 -13.09
CA ASP A 116 -0.93 18.17 -14.16
C ASP A 116 -1.17 19.62 -13.71
N ASP A 117 -1.20 20.56 -14.66
CA ASP A 117 -1.34 21.99 -14.39
C ASP A 117 -2.80 22.49 -14.43
N ARG A 118 -3.74 21.63 -14.86
CA ARG A 118 -5.13 21.99 -15.12
C ARG A 118 -6.09 21.32 -14.16
N ALA A 119 -6.44 22.04 -13.09
CA ALA A 119 -7.41 21.58 -12.09
C ALA A 119 -8.79 21.20 -12.67
N GLN A 120 -9.21 21.77 -13.80
CA GLN A 120 -10.49 21.43 -14.46
C GLN A 120 -10.49 20.04 -15.11
N TYR A 121 -9.32 19.47 -15.40
CA TYR A 121 -9.20 18.13 -15.97
C TYR A 121 -9.41 17.01 -14.96
N PHE A 122 -9.60 17.36 -13.69
CA PHE A 122 -9.86 16.47 -12.58
C PHE A 122 -11.17 16.85 -11.88
N ASP A 123 -11.78 15.87 -11.21
CA ASP A 123 -12.95 16.12 -10.36
C ASP A 123 -12.59 17.11 -9.23
N ALA A 124 -13.58 17.88 -8.78
CA ALA A 124 -13.35 18.85 -7.72
C ALA A 124 -12.83 18.14 -6.44
N GLY A 125 -11.69 18.59 -5.92
CA GLY A 125 -11.06 18.00 -4.74
C GLY A 125 -10.39 16.64 -4.97
N CYS A 126 -10.05 16.28 -6.22
CA CYS A 126 -9.34 15.05 -6.52
C CYS A 126 -8.03 14.94 -5.73
N GLN A 127 -7.99 14.02 -4.75
CA GLN A 127 -6.82 13.81 -3.88
C GLN A 127 -5.62 13.21 -4.62
N ARG A 128 -5.84 12.66 -5.82
CA ARG A 128 -4.83 12.03 -6.67
C ARG A 128 -4.09 13.05 -7.56
N LEU A 129 -4.54 14.30 -7.60
CA LEU A 129 -3.90 15.37 -8.38
C LEU A 129 -2.83 16.09 -7.55
N VAL A 130 -1.61 16.13 -8.08
CA VAL A 130 -0.56 17.07 -7.73
C VAL A 130 -0.66 18.23 -8.72
N LEU A 131 -1.32 19.30 -8.29
CA LEU A 131 -1.61 20.46 -9.14
C LEU A 131 -0.39 21.40 -9.22
N ILE A 132 0.06 21.66 -10.44
CA ILE A 132 1.08 22.67 -10.74
C ILE A 132 0.36 23.94 -11.19
N LEU A 133 0.29 24.98 -10.36
CA LEU A 133 -0.40 26.20 -10.81
C LEU A 133 0.48 26.95 -11.80
N HIS A 134 -0.01 27.04 -13.03
CA HIS A 134 0.55 27.92 -14.03
C HIS A 134 0.33 29.39 -13.63
N VAL A 135 1.41 30.19 -13.60
CA VAL A 135 1.32 31.65 -13.43
C VAL A 135 1.64 32.29 -14.79
N HIS A 136 0.62 32.87 -15.42
CA HIS A 136 0.81 33.64 -16.65
C HIS A 136 1.79 34.81 -16.42
N ASP A 137 2.66 35.05 -17.41
CA ASP A 137 3.62 36.16 -17.54
C ASP A 137 4.93 36.13 -16.72
N SER A 138 5.24 35.10 -15.92
CA SER A 138 6.60 34.98 -15.33
C SER A 138 7.08 33.58 -14.93
N GLY A 139 6.30 32.54 -15.25
CA GLY A 139 6.67 31.12 -15.08
C GLY A 139 5.98 30.46 -13.89
N ALA A 140 5.56 29.21 -14.10
CA ALA A 140 5.79 28.12 -13.16
C ALA A 140 5.38 26.79 -13.80
N GLY A 141 6.36 25.94 -14.10
CA GLY A 141 6.19 24.50 -14.24
C GLY A 141 6.65 23.79 -12.97
N LEU A 142 7.25 22.60 -13.09
CA LEU A 142 7.76 21.83 -11.97
C LEU A 142 9.06 22.44 -11.39
N GLU A 143 8.90 23.46 -10.54
CA GLU A 143 10.01 24.12 -9.84
C GLU A 143 9.64 24.56 -8.41
N GLY A 144 10.65 24.93 -7.62
CA GLY A 144 10.47 25.45 -6.26
C GLY A 144 9.63 24.54 -5.37
N ALA A 145 8.58 25.11 -4.76
CA ALA A 145 7.71 24.41 -3.81
C ALA A 145 6.92 23.24 -4.43
N TYR A 146 6.74 23.22 -5.75
CA TYR A 146 6.04 22.12 -6.42
C TYR A 146 6.85 20.84 -6.45
N VAL A 147 8.18 20.95 -6.52
CA VAL A 147 9.09 19.78 -6.46
C VAL A 147 8.94 19.08 -5.11
N GLU A 148 8.95 19.86 -4.03
CA GLU A 148 8.75 19.34 -2.67
C GLU A 148 7.35 18.77 -2.49
N THR A 149 6.33 19.43 -3.05
CA THR A 149 4.95 18.91 -3.02
C THR A 149 4.83 17.57 -3.73
N LEU A 150 5.45 17.41 -4.90
CA LEU A 150 5.49 16.15 -5.63
C LEU A 150 6.21 15.06 -4.83
N ARG A 151 7.42 15.35 -4.30
CA ARG A 151 8.17 14.43 -3.43
C ARG A 151 7.33 13.98 -2.25
N GLN A 152 6.73 14.92 -1.52
CA GLN A 152 5.91 14.63 -0.35
C GLN A 152 4.70 13.76 -0.74
N LYS A 153 4.00 14.09 -1.84
CA LYS A 153 2.84 13.31 -2.29
C LYS A 153 3.23 11.90 -2.69
N ILE A 154 4.34 11.71 -3.39
CA ILE A 154 4.85 10.38 -3.73
C ILE A 154 5.22 9.62 -2.45
N ALA A 155 5.92 10.25 -1.51
CA ALA A 155 6.30 9.64 -0.23
C ALA A 155 5.08 9.25 0.62
N GLU A 156 4.13 10.16 0.87
CA GLU A 156 2.87 9.89 1.58
C GLU A 156 2.10 8.73 0.92
N MET A 157 2.06 8.74 -0.41
CA MET A 157 1.41 7.69 -1.17
C MET A 157 2.11 6.34 -0.96
N LEU A 158 3.44 6.30 -1.04
CA LEU A 158 4.24 5.09 -0.80
C LEU A 158 4.11 4.57 0.64
N GLU A 159 4.05 5.47 1.62
CA GLU A 159 3.83 5.13 3.03
C GLU A 159 2.44 4.52 3.26
N LEU A 160 1.41 4.97 2.52
CA LEU A 160 0.07 4.35 2.55
C LEU A 160 0.05 2.89 2.04
N VAL A 161 1.11 2.37 1.42
CA VAL A 161 1.23 0.92 1.07
C VAL A 161 1.82 0.09 2.19
N VAL A 162 2.44 0.71 3.20
CA VAL A 162 2.94 -0.03 4.36
C VAL A 162 1.78 -0.54 5.23
N ILE A 163 0.56 -0.06 5.01
CA ILE A 163 -0.61 -0.33 5.84
C ILE A 163 -1.78 -0.86 4.97
N ASP A 164 -1.76 -2.14 4.62
CA ASP A 164 -2.95 -2.82 4.07
C ASP A 164 -4.08 -2.80 5.12
N PRO A 165 -5.29 -2.30 4.80
CA PRO A 165 -6.42 -2.30 5.73
C PRO A 165 -6.72 -3.68 6.33
N ALA A 166 -6.62 -4.75 5.54
CA ALA A 166 -6.83 -6.11 6.04
C ALA A 166 -5.70 -6.52 7.01
N ALA A 167 -4.46 -6.19 6.67
CA ALA A 167 -3.32 -6.39 7.54
C ALA A 167 -3.44 -5.64 8.87
N MET A 168 -3.99 -4.42 8.86
CA MET A 168 -4.26 -3.65 10.09
C MET A 168 -5.38 -4.22 10.94
N VAL A 169 -6.45 -4.71 10.31
CA VAL A 169 -7.54 -5.37 11.02
C VAL A 169 -7.02 -6.64 11.70
N LEU A 170 -6.19 -7.42 11.02
CA LEU A 170 -5.57 -8.60 11.59
C LEU A 170 -4.64 -8.24 12.75
N ALA A 171 -3.74 -7.27 12.57
CA ALA A 171 -2.84 -6.81 13.61
C ALA A 171 -3.60 -6.33 14.86
N ARG A 172 -4.65 -5.51 14.67
CA ARG A 172 -5.49 -5.02 15.78
C ARG A 172 -6.23 -6.17 16.50
N SER A 173 -6.68 -7.17 15.76
CA SER A 173 -7.35 -8.35 16.31
C SER A 173 -6.39 -9.21 17.14
N VAL A 174 -5.16 -9.39 16.66
CA VAL A 174 -4.08 -10.06 17.39
C VAL A 174 -3.72 -9.30 18.67
N THR A 175 -3.52 -7.98 18.60
CA THR A 175 -3.24 -7.14 19.77
C THR A 175 -4.34 -7.25 20.82
N ARG A 176 -5.61 -7.30 20.42
CA ARG A 176 -6.72 -7.55 21.35
C ARG A 176 -6.64 -8.94 21.98
N CYS A 177 -6.33 -9.96 21.20
CA CYS A 177 -6.18 -11.33 21.70
C CYS A 177 -5.06 -11.44 22.73
N SER A 178 -3.91 -10.78 22.51
CA SER A 178 -2.82 -10.79 23.49
C SER A 178 -3.23 -10.13 24.80
N HIS A 179 -3.97 -9.02 24.76
CA HIS A 179 -4.51 -8.41 25.97
C HIS A 179 -5.51 -9.30 26.71
N VAL A 180 -6.42 -9.96 25.98
CA VAL A 180 -7.41 -10.89 26.58
C VAL A 180 -6.75 -12.07 27.26
N LEU A 181 -5.67 -12.59 26.67
CA LEU A 181 -4.93 -13.75 27.17
C LEU A 181 -3.80 -13.40 28.15
N GLY A 182 -3.52 -12.11 28.36
CA GLY A 182 -2.39 -11.65 29.17
C GLY A 182 -1.02 -12.00 28.59
N LEU A 183 -0.89 -12.10 27.26
CA LEU A 183 0.40 -12.38 26.61
C LEU A 183 1.24 -11.10 26.54
N ASP A 184 2.49 -11.18 26.98
CA ASP A 184 3.47 -10.11 26.78
C ASP A 184 4.03 -10.11 25.35
N THR A 185 4.75 -9.04 25.00
CA THR A 185 5.33 -8.83 23.66
C THR A 185 6.23 -9.98 23.23
N ASN A 186 7.06 -10.52 24.14
CA ASN A 186 7.99 -11.60 23.84
C ASN A 186 7.26 -12.93 23.59
N THR A 187 6.26 -13.23 24.40
CA THR A 187 5.44 -14.43 24.24
C THR A 187 4.66 -14.38 22.94
N LEU A 188 4.06 -13.24 22.61
CA LEU A 188 3.35 -13.06 21.35
C LEU A 188 4.30 -13.18 20.14
N ALA A 189 5.50 -12.59 20.23
CA ALA A 189 6.54 -12.70 19.22
C ALA A 189 6.91 -14.17 18.98
N ASP A 190 7.15 -14.96 20.03
CA ASP A 190 7.45 -16.39 19.93
C ASP A 190 6.31 -17.19 19.30
N VAL A 191 5.07 -16.94 19.71
CA VAL A 191 3.87 -17.64 19.20
C VAL A 191 3.66 -17.37 17.71
N LEU A 192 3.92 -16.15 17.25
CA LEU A 192 3.75 -15.75 15.85
C LEU A 192 5.01 -15.93 15.01
N GLY A 193 6.17 -16.16 15.62
CA GLY A 193 7.47 -16.19 14.97
C GLY A 193 7.90 -14.83 14.39
N LEU A 194 7.56 -13.74 15.08
CA LEU A 194 7.84 -12.36 14.67
C LEU A 194 8.93 -11.73 15.56
N ASP A 195 9.50 -10.61 15.13
CA ASP A 195 10.41 -9.81 15.97
C ASP A 195 9.62 -9.04 17.04
N PRO A 196 10.11 -8.95 18.30
CA PRO A 196 9.44 -8.17 19.34
C PRO A 196 9.19 -6.70 18.99
N ASN A 197 10.09 -6.04 18.25
CA ASN A 197 9.87 -4.64 17.84
C ASN A 197 8.72 -4.53 16.84
N PHE A 198 8.57 -5.53 15.96
CA PHE A 198 7.43 -5.59 15.04
C PHE A 198 6.11 -5.74 15.80
N ILE A 199 6.09 -6.51 16.89
CA ILE A 199 4.93 -6.61 17.78
C ILE A 199 4.61 -5.25 18.44
N GLU A 200 5.63 -4.51 18.91
CA GLU A 200 5.42 -3.18 19.47
C GLU A 200 4.83 -2.20 18.43
N ASP A 201 5.30 -2.26 17.19
CA ASP A 201 4.78 -1.44 16.10
C ASP A 201 3.34 -1.81 15.72
N MET A 202 2.99 -3.10 15.76
CA MET A 202 1.59 -3.56 15.65
C MET A 202 0.71 -3.02 16.79
N GLN A 203 1.23 -2.99 18.03
CA GLN A 203 0.51 -2.47 19.20
C GLN A 203 0.33 -0.95 19.14
N ARG A 204 1.31 -0.22 18.60
CA ARG A 204 1.23 1.23 18.30
C ARG A 204 0.31 1.55 17.13
N GLY A 205 -0.05 0.55 16.32
CA GLY A 205 -0.91 0.71 15.16
C GLY A 205 -0.21 1.29 13.94
N VAL A 206 1.12 1.17 13.88
CA VAL A 206 1.95 1.64 12.75
C VAL A 206 2.44 0.50 11.85
N ALA A 207 2.17 -0.76 12.22
CA ALA A 207 2.45 -1.95 11.41
C ALA A 207 1.22 -2.86 11.27
N GLY A 208 0.99 -3.37 10.05
CA GLY A 208 -0.03 -4.37 9.73
C GLY A 208 0.57 -5.77 9.60
N LEU A 209 -0.26 -6.81 9.75
CA LEU A 209 0.13 -8.21 9.59
C LEU A 209 -0.55 -8.84 8.37
N ASP A 210 0.20 -9.18 7.32
CA ASP A 210 -0.34 -9.79 6.10
C ASP A 210 -1.14 -11.08 6.41
N PRO A 211 -2.46 -11.11 6.12
CA PRO A 211 -3.30 -12.29 6.36
C PRO A 211 -2.95 -13.52 5.53
N SER A 212 -2.34 -13.32 4.35
CA SER A 212 -2.01 -14.39 3.39
C SER A 212 -0.66 -15.04 3.69
N GLY A 213 0.18 -14.37 4.50
CA GLY A 213 1.50 -14.84 4.87
C GLY A 213 1.50 -15.87 6.00
N ARG A 214 2.65 -16.51 6.20
CA ARG A 214 2.86 -17.52 7.26
C ARG A 214 2.52 -17.00 8.65
N HIS A 215 2.91 -15.76 8.97
CA HIS A 215 2.61 -15.14 10.27
C HIS A 215 1.12 -14.79 10.39
N GLY A 216 0.46 -14.42 9.28
CA GLY A 216 -0.99 -14.24 9.20
C GLY A 216 -1.77 -15.52 9.49
N GLU A 217 -1.34 -16.67 8.97
CA GLU A 217 -1.94 -17.97 9.31
C GLU A 217 -1.83 -18.28 10.81
N LEU A 218 -0.68 -17.99 11.42
CA LEU A 218 -0.47 -18.18 12.86
C LEU A 218 -1.36 -17.22 13.67
N ALA A 219 -1.43 -15.96 13.28
CA ALA A 219 -2.32 -14.96 13.89
C ALA A 219 -3.80 -15.38 13.82
N ASN A 220 -4.26 -15.82 12.65
CA ASN A 220 -5.61 -16.35 12.50
C ASN A 220 -5.84 -17.59 13.40
N THR A 221 -4.82 -18.45 13.54
CA THR A 221 -4.90 -19.61 14.44
C THR A 221 -4.99 -19.19 15.90
N LEU A 222 -4.22 -18.19 16.33
CA LEU A 222 -4.30 -17.63 17.68
C LEU A 222 -5.69 -17.03 17.96
N ILE A 223 -6.24 -16.27 17.02
CA ILE A 223 -7.59 -15.71 17.13
C ILE A 223 -8.63 -16.83 17.32
N ARG A 224 -8.53 -17.92 16.55
CA ARG A 224 -9.41 -19.10 16.72
C ARG A 224 -9.26 -19.74 18.09
N CYS A 225 -8.04 -19.89 18.61
CA CYS A 225 -7.83 -20.37 19.99
C CYS A 225 -8.55 -19.50 21.02
N VAL A 226 -8.42 -18.18 20.89
CA VAL A 226 -9.03 -17.21 21.82
C VAL A 226 -10.54 -17.32 21.77
N ILE A 227 -11.13 -17.33 20.56
CA ILE A 227 -12.58 -17.46 20.37
C ILE A 227 -13.08 -18.79 20.95
N ALA A 228 -12.39 -19.90 20.65
CA ALA A 228 -12.80 -21.21 21.13
C ALA A 228 -12.75 -21.33 22.66
N LEU A 229 -11.65 -20.87 23.26
CA LEU A 229 -11.49 -20.87 24.72
C LEU A 229 -12.50 -19.93 25.39
N HIS A 230 -12.72 -18.74 24.81
CA HIS A 230 -13.74 -17.80 25.28
C HIS A 230 -15.13 -18.46 25.31
N SER A 231 -15.50 -19.19 24.25
CA SER A 231 -16.75 -19.94 24.21
C SER A 231 -16.83 -21.05 25.27
N LEU A 232 -15.75 -21.78 25.52
CA LEU A 232 -15.71 -22.88 26.50
C LEU A 232 -15.85 -22.40 27.95
N VAL A 233 -15.34 -21.20 28.28
CA VAL A 233 -15.37 -20.65 29.65
C VAL A 233 -16.37 -19.51 29.84
N GLY A 234 -17.29 -19.31 28.88
CA GLY A 234 -18.32 -18.28 28.97
C GLY A 234 -17.78 -16.84 29.00
N GLY A 235 -16.63 -16.60 28.37
CA GLY A 235 -15.99 -15.29 28.28
C GLY A 235 -15.25 -14.83 29.54
N ASN A 236 -15.06 -15.71 30.53
CA ASN A 236 -14.29 -15.38 31.73
C ASN A 236 -12.79 -15.33 31.42
N THR A 237 -12.23 -14.12 31.28
CA THR A 237 -10.82 -13.89 30.93
C THR A 237 -9.83 -14.43 31.98
N GLU A 238 -10.20 -14.46 33.27
CA GLU A 238 -9.38 -15.07 34.32
C GLU A 238 -9.27 -16.58 34.11
N MET A 239 -10.38 -17.24 33.76
CA MET A 239 -10.37 -18.67 33.44
C MET A 239 -9.61 -18.97 32.15
N MET A 240 -9.71 -18.10 31.14
CA MET A 240 -8.91 -18.24 29.91
C MET A 240 -7.41 -18.18 30.22
N THR A 241 -7.01 -17.20 31.03
CA THR A 241 -5.62 -17.00 31.45
C THR A 241 -5.13 -18.17 32.31
N ALA A 242 -5.94 -18.62 33.27
CA ALA A 242 -5.64 -19.76 34.12
C ALA A 242 -5.48 -21.05 33.31
N TRP A 243 -6.33 -21.27 32.30
CA TRP A 243 -6.25 -22.43 31.42
C TRP A 243 -4.96 -22.45 30.61
N LEU A 244 -4.54 -21.30 30.05
CA LEU A 244 -3.31 -21.16 29.28
C LEU A 244 -2.05 -21.41 30.09
N ASN A 245 -2.06 -21.03 31.37
CA ASN A 245 -0.90 -21.09 32.26
C ASN A 245 -0.85 -22.35 33.14
N SER A 246 -1.86 -23.22 33.05
CA SER A 246 -1.95 -24.45 33.85
C SER A 246 -1.68 -25.69 32.99
N PHE A 247 -1.10 -26.74 33.58
CA PHE A 247 -0.89 -27.99 32.87
C PHE A 247 -2.23 -28.59 32.41
N ASN A 248 -2.35 -28.84 31.10
CA ASN A 248 -3.55 -29.40 30.50
C ASN A 248 -3.29 -30.83 30.01
N SER A 249 -4.04 -31.80 30.54
CA SER A 249 -3.88 -33.22 30.24
C SER A 249 -4.23 -33.59 28.79
N GLY A 250 -5.12 -32.84 28.15
CA GLY A 250 -5.54 -33.08 26.76
C GLY A 250 -4.43 -32.75 25.76
N VAL A 251 -3.74 -31.63 25.94
CA VAL A 251 -2.54 -31.26 25.14
C VAL A 251 -1.23 -31.76 25.74
N LYS A 252 -1.25 -32.36 26.93
CA LYS A 252 -0.11 -32.91 27.70
C LYS A 252 1.01 -31.88 27.94
N ALA A 253 0.65 -30.62 28.11
CA ALA A 253 1.59 -29.52 28.29
C ALA A 253 0.91 -28.35 29.00
N VAL A 254 1.70 -27.36 29.41
CA VAL A 254 1.18 -26.01 29.68
C VAL A 254 0.91 -25.34 28.33
N PRO A 255 -0.34 -24.95 28.00
CA PRO A 255 -0.69 -24.51 26.64
C PRO A 255 0.15 -23.34 26.12
N ILE A 256 0.44 -22.33 26.94
CA ILE A 256 1.24 -21.16 26.52
C ILE A 256 2.66 -21.56 26.10
N GLU A 257 3.30 -22.45 26.85
CA GLU A 257 4.63 -22.98 26.52
C GLU A 257 4.61 -23.86 25.27
N LEU A 258 3.51 -24.59 25.05
CA LEU A 258 3.34 -25.36 23.83
C LEU A 258 3.14 -24.43 22.63
N MET A 259 2.35 -23.35 22.75
CA MET A 259 2.08 -22.42 21.65
C MET A 259 3.35 -21.75 21.09
N ARG A 260 4.36 -21.51 21.93
CA ARG A 260 5.67 -20.94 21.53
C ARG A 260 6.50 -21.90 20.67
N GLN A 261 6.16 -23.18 20.66
CA GLN A 261 6.90 -24.20 19.91
C GLN A 261 6.38 -24.37 18.48
N ASN A 262 7.24 -24.87 17.59
CA ASN A 262 6.86 -25.14 16.20
C ASN A 262 5.65 -26.09 16.13
N ARG A 263 4.60 -25.67 15.43
CA ARG A 263 3.29 -26.33 15.31
C ARG A 263 2.47 -26.45 16.61
N GLY A 264 2.97 -25.97 17.74
CA GLY A 264 2.27 -26.08 19.02
C GLY A 264 0.98 -25.26 19.06
N LEU A 265 0.98 -24.07 18.49
CA LEU A 265 -0.23 -23.24 18.35
C LEU A 265 -1.36 -23.98 17.61
N LYS A 266 -1.07 -24.64 16.49
CA LYS A 266 -2.05 -25.42 15.72
C LYS A 266 -2.62 -26.59 16.54
N LYS A 267 -1.76 -27.31 17.28
CA LYS A 267 -2.20 -28.41 18.16
C LYS A 267 -3.17 -27.93 19.27
N VAL A 268 -2.89 -26.76 19.85
CA VAL A 268 -3.79 -26.19 20.87
C VAL A 268 -5.12 -25.77 20.26
N ALA A 269 -5.11 -25.16 19.07
CA ALA A 269 -6.32 -24.80 18.35
C ALA A 269 -7.20 -26.04 18.07
N GLU A 270 -6.61 -27.08 17.49
CA GLU A 270 -7.29 -28.35 17.18
C GLU A 270 -7.92 -28.98 18.44
N TYR A 271 -7.22 -28.94 19.57
CA TYR A 271 -7.76 -29.46 20.83
C TYR A 271 -8.96 -28.65 21.32
N LEU A 272 -8.87 -27.31 21.37
CA LEU A 272 -9.96 -26.45 21.79
C LEU A 272 -11.19 -26.60 20.89
N GLU A 273 -10.97 -26.68 19.58
CA GLU A 273 -12.02 -26.92 18.58
C GLU A 273 -12.68 -28.29 18.78
N SER A 274 -11.93 -29.33 19.14
CA SER A 274 -12.48 -30.65 19.46
C SER A 274 -13.39 -30.64 20.70
N LEU A 275 -13.04 -29.86 21.73
CA LEU A 275 -13.86 -29.74 22.93
C LEU A 275 -15.23 -29.08 22.63
N LEU A 276 -15.25 -28.08 21.77
CA LEU A 276 -16.49 -27.42 21.34
C LEU A 276 -17.44 -28.38 20.61
N GLN A 277 -16.89 -29.27 19.78
CA GLN A 277 -17.68 -30.27 19.05
C GLN A 277 -18.27 -31.33 19.97
N THR A 278 -17.58 -31.69 21.06
CA THR A 278 -18.08 -32.67 22.04
C THR A 278 -19.06 -32.11 23.06
N GLY A 279 -19.12 -30.78 23.21
CA GLY A 279 -20.00 -30.08 24.15
C GLY A 279 -21.29 -29.50 23.54
N SER A 280 -21.50 -29.70 22.23
CA SER A 280 -22.71 -29.31 21.49
C SER A 280 -23.65 -30.49 21.30
#